data_AF-V7HV14-F1
#
_entry.id   AF-V7HV14-F1
#
_cell.length_a   1.000
_cell.length_b   1.000
_cell.length_c   1.000
_cell.angle_alpha   90.00
_cell.angle_beta   90.00
_cell.angle_gamma   90.00
#
_symmetry.space_group_name_H-M   'P 1'
#
loop_
_entity.id
_entity.type
_entity.pdbx_description
1 polymer ?
#
loop_
_entity_poly.entity_id
_entity_poly.type
_entity_poly.pdbx_seq_one_letter_code
_entity_poly.pdbx_strand_id
1 'polypeptide(L)'
;MELGKIANGDVQRLFDREYEKVLKNIMDPQTSATKKRVINLKITVEPGKLRNNGMIQVEVSSKLASQLGVSSVVSIGRDEDTGQIKSNEWGQELPGQTYIGEDGSLKTEDGETIDENGNVMEVVK
;
A
#
# COMPACT_ATOMS: atom_id res chain seq x y z
N MET A 1 -20.90 -24.91 -29.37
CA MET A 1 -19.51 -24.51 -29.04
C MET A 1 -19.43 -24.39 -27.53
N GLU A 2 -18.49 -25.08 -26.90
CA GLU A 2 -18.25 -24.96 -25.45
C GLU A 2 -17.25 -23.82 -25.20
N LEU A 3 -17.52 -22.97 -24.22
CA LEU A 3 -16.67 -21.82 -23.88
C LEU A 3 -15.23 -22.27 -23.55
N GLY A 4 -15.09 -23.36 -22.78
CA GLY A 4 -13.80 -23.95 -22.41
C GLY A 4 -13.06 -24.63 -23.56
N LYS A 5 -13.63 -24.72 -24.77
CA LYS A 5 -12.95 -25.25 -25.97
C LYS A 5 -12.51 -24.15 -26.93
N ILE A 6 -12.88 -22.89 -26.66
CA ILE A 6 -12.42 -21.74 -27.46
C ILE A 6 -10.91 -21.61 -27.29
N ALA A 7 -10.21 -21.32 -28.40
CA ALA A 7 -8.75 -21.20 -28.43
C ALA A 7 -8.05 -22.41 -27.79
N ASN A 8 -8.51 -23.64 -28.10
CA ASN A 8 -7.96 -24.90 -27.57
C ASN A 8 -7.92 -24.99 -26.03
N GLY A 9 -8.82 -24.28 -25.35
CA GLY A 9 -8.92 -24.29 -23.89
C GLY A 9 -8.09 -23.22 -23.17
N ASP A 10 -7.41 -22.34 -23.90
CA ASP A 10 -6.67 -21.23 -23.29
C ASP A 10 -7.59 -20.26 -22.52
N VAL A 11 -8.85 -20.13 -22.93
CA VAL A 11 -9.84 -19.29 -22.23
C VAL A 11 -10.04 -19.75 -20.79
N GLN A 12 -10.10 -21.07 -20.55
CA GLN A 12 -10.25 -21.62 -19.21
C GLN A 12 -9.04 -21.27 -18.35
N ARG A 13 -7.82 -21.44 -18.89
CA ARG A 13 -6.58 -21.11 -18.19
C ARG A 13 -6.47 -19.62 -17.84
N LEU A 14 -6.91 -18.73 -18.73
CA LEU A 14 -6.95 -17.29 -18.45
C LEU A 14 -7.96 -16.95 -17.35
N PHE A 15 -9.12 -17.59 -17.36
CA PHE A 15 -10.12 -17.43 -16.30
C PHE A 15 -9.59 -17.93 -14.96
N ASP A 16 -9.04 -19.14 -14.90
CA ASP A 16 -8.53 -19.75 -13.67
C ASP A 16 -7.46 -18.86 -13.02
N ARG A 17 -6.58 -18.26 -13.82
CA ARG A 17 -5.56 -17.32 -13.35
C ARG A 17 -6.17 -16.06 -12.72
N GLU A 18 -7.18 -15.46 -13.34
CA GLU A 18 -7.84 -14.27 -12.78
C GLU A 18 -8.68 -14.62 -11.55
N TYR A 19 -9.28 -15.81 -11.54
CA TYR A 19 -10.00 -16.35 -10.39
C TYR A 19 -9.08 -16.54 -9.19
N GLU A 20 -7.89 -17.10 -9.39
CA GLU A 20 -6.89 -17.25 -8.33
C GLU A 20 -6.47 -15.90 -7.74
N LYS A 21 -6.28 -14.87 -8.58
CA LYS A 21 -5.98 -13.51 -8.11
C LYS A 21 -7.10 -12.93 -7.23
N VAL A 22 -8.35 -13.16 -7.62
CA VAL A 22 -9.51 -12.74 -6.83
C VAL A 22 -9.53 -13.44 -5.48
N LEU A 23 -9.30 -14.76 -5.43
CA LEU A 23 -9.23 -15.51 -4.19
C LEU A 23 -8.09 -15.02 -3.29
N LYS A 24 -6.89 -14.82 -3.83
CA LYS A 24 -5.75 -14.23 -3.11
C LYS A 24 -6.09 -12.85 -2.55
N ASN A 25 -6.75 -11.99 -3.34
CA ASN A 25 -7.18 -10.68 -2.89
C ASN A 25 -8.34 -10.71 -1.88
N ILE A 26 -9.10 -11.80 -1.76
CA ILE A 26 -10.11 -11.95 -0.70
C ILE A 26 -9.45 -12.39 0.61
N MET A 27 -8.46 -13.27 0.52
CA MET A 27 -7.73 -13.80 1.67
C MET A 27 -6.69 -12.82 2.24
N ASP A 28 -6.37 -11.74 1.52
CA ASP A 28 -5.45 -10.71 1.96
C ASP A 28 -6.07 -9.84 3.08
N PRO A 29 -5.55 -9.90 4.33
CA PRO A 29 -6.06 -9.12 5.45
C PRO A 29 -5.91 -7.60 5.26
N GLN A 30 -4.99 -7.18 4.38
CA GLN A 30 -4.77 -5.77 4.06
C GLN A 30 -5.76 -5.27 3.01
N THR A 31 -6.79 -6.04 2.65
CA THR A 31 -7.83 -5.61 1.71
C THR A 31 -9.19 -5.65 2.38
N SER A 32 -10.12 -4.80 1.90
CA SER A 32 -11.48 -4.77 2.47
C SER A 32 -12.20 -6.09 2.25
N ALA A 33 -12.65 -6.76 3.32
CA ALA A 33 -13.36 -8.04 3.24
C ALA A 33 -14.72 -7.97 2.52
N THR A 34 -15.40 -6.82 2.57
CA THR A 34 -16.78 -6.66 2.07
C THR A 34 -16.85 -6.07 0.65
N LYS A 35 -15.76 -5.49 0.14
CA LYS A 35 -15.75 -4.92 -1.22
C LYS A 35 -15.96 -6.01 -2.27
N LYS A 36 -16.72 -5.71 -3.32
CA LYS A 36 -16.96 -6.66 -4.41
C LYS A 36 -15.71 -6.78 -5.30
N ARG A 37 -15.36 -8.01 -5.69
CA ARG A 37 -14.39 -8.30 -6.76
C ARG A 37 -15.17 -8.70 -8.01
N VAL A 38 -14.66 -8.33 -9.18
CA VAL A 38 -15.32 -8.59 -10.46
C VAL A 38 -14.33 -9.24 -11.42
N ILE A 39 -14.74 -10.29 -12.11
CA ILE A 39 -14.01 -10.84 -13.26
C ILE A 39 -14.83 -10.54 -14.50
N ASN A 40 -14.23 -9.87 -15.48
CA ASN A 40 -14.84 -9.55 -16.76
C ASN A 40 -14.24 -10.45 -17.83
N LEU A 41 -15.12 -11.16 -18.54
CA LEU A 41 -14.79 -11.90 -19.75
C LEU A 41 -15.36 -11.13 -20.94
N LYS A 42 -14.49 -10.64 -21.81
CA LYS A 42 -14.87 -9.92 -23.03
C LYS A 42 -14.52 -10.78 -24.24
N ILE A 43 -15.53 -11.08 -25.05
CA ILE A 43 -15.38 -11.86 -26.27
C ILE A 43 -15.73 -10.95 -27.45
N THR A 44 -14.77 -10.75 -28.34
CA THR A 44 -14.95 -10.00 -29.58
C THR A 44 -14.96 -10.99 -30.74
N VAL A 45 -15.97 -10.88 -31.61
CA VAL A 45 -16.09 -11.71 -32.82
C VAL A 45 -16.09 -10.80 -34.03
N GLU A 46 -15.10 -10.97 -34.89
CA GLU A 46 -14.95 -10.20 -36.13
C GLU A 46 -15.24 -11.11 -37.33
N PRO A 47 -16.35 -10.92 -38.05
CA PRO A 47 -16.65 -11.73 -39.22
C PRO A 47 -15.75 -11.33 -40.40
N GLY A 48 -15.34 -12.31 -41.19
CA GLY A 48 -14.69 -12.06 -42.47
C GLY A 48 -15.65 -11.48 -43.50
N LYS A 49 -15.11 -10.80 -44.53
CA LYS A 49 -15.89 -10.10 -45.56
C LYS A 49 -16.90 -11.00 -46.29
N LEU A 50 -16.53 -12.27 -46.50
CA LEU A 50 -17.38 -13.26 -47.16
C LEU A 50 -18.33 -14.00 -46.19
N ARG A 51 -18.30 -13.66 -44.90
CA ARG A 51 -19.12 -14.25 -43.82
C ARG A 51 -19.04 -15.78 -43.69
N ASN A 52 -17.98 -16.38 -44.22
CA ASN A 52 -17.69 -17.81 -44.15
C ASN A 52 -16.65 -18.16 -43.06
N ASN A 53 -15.99 -17.16 -42.50
CA ASN A 53 -15.07 -17.28 -41.37
C ASN A 53 -15.22 -16.08 -40.44
N GLY A 54 -14.67 -16.19 -39.23
CA GLY A 54 -14.61 -15.11 -38.27
C GLY A 54 -13.47 -15.32 -37.29
N MET A 55 -12.88 -14.24 -36.80
CA MET A 55 -11.88 -14.26 -35.74
C MET A 55 -12.58 -14.10 -34.39
N ILE A 56 -12.19 -14.91 -33.41
CA ILE A 56 -12.64 -14.78 -32.03
C ILE A 56 -11.44 -14.34 -31.19
N GLN A 57 -11.60 -13.23 -30.49
CA GLN A 57 -10.64 -12.76 -29.50
C GLN A 57 -11.31 -12.79 -28.12
N VAL A 58 -10.58 -13.29 -27.12
CA VAL A 58 -11.06 -13.38 -25.74
C VAL A 58 -10.09 -12.66 -24.82
N GLU A 59 -10.62 -11.74 -24.04
CA GLU A 59 -9.88 -10.97 -23.03
C GLU A 59 -10.50 -11.26 -21.66
N VAL A 60 -9.66 -11.54 -20.66
CA VAL A 60 -10.08 -11.74 -19.26
C VAL A 60 -9.38 -10.70 -18.40
N SER A 61 -10.15 -9.96 -17.60
CA SER A 61 -9.65 -8.96 -16.66
C SER A 61 -10.33 -9.08 -15.31
N SER A 62 -9.65 -8.66 -14.25
CA SER A 62 -10.21 -8.64 -12.89
C SER A 62 -10.14 -7.25 -12.27
N LYS A 63 -11.17 -6.88 -11.51
CA LYS A 63 -11.22 -5.70 -10.64
C LYS A 63 -11.17 -6.20 -9.20
N LEU A 64 -10.02 -5.97 -8.58
CA LEU A 64 -9.73 -6.37 -7.20
C LEU A 64 -10.14 -5.26 -6.22
N ALA A 65 -10.29 -5.62 -4.95
CA ALA A 65 -10.41 -4.59 -3.92
C ALA A 65 -9.06 -3.94 -3.67
N SER A 66 -9.07 -2.61 -3.54
CA SER A 66 -7.89 -1.85 -3.11
C SER A 66 -7.43 -2.29 -1.73
N GLN A 67 -6.12 -2.23 -1.51
CA GLN A 67 -5.55 -2.34 -0.18
C GLN A 67 -6.12 -1.24 0.73
N LEU A 68 -6.21 -1.56 2.02
CA LEU A 68 -6.51 -0.60 3.07
C LEU A 68 -5.38 0.43 3.06
N GLY A 69 -5.75 1.71 2.98
CA GLY A 69 -4.76 2.78 3.03
C GLY A 69 -4.07 2.76 4.39
N VAL A 70 -2.74 2.82 4.39
CA VAL A 70 -1.96 3.09 5.59
C VAL A 70 -1.91 4.61 5.73
N SER A 71 -2.53 5.14 6.77
CA SER A 71 -2.43 6.56 7.11
C SER A 71 -1.38 6.73 8.20
N SER A 72 -0.43 7.62 7.96
CA SER A 72 0.41 8.15 9.02
C SER A 72 0.21 9.65 9.15
N VAL A 73 0.23 10.14 10.39
CA VAL A 73 0.15 11.58 10.68
C VAL A 73 1.58 12.10 10.62
N VAL A 74 1.79 13.26 10.00
CA VAL A 74 3.11 13.87 9.86
C VAL A 74 3.06 15.25 10.51
N SER A 75 3.97 15.51 11.45
CA SER A 75 4.25 16.82 12.01
C SER A 75 5.08 17.64 11.03
N ILE A 76 4.62 18.83 10.67
CA ILE A 76 5.34 19.74 9.78
C ILE A 76 5.75 20.96 10.60
N GLY A 77 7.05 21.22 10.66
CA GLY A 77 7.65 22.34 11.37
C GLY A 77 8.52 23.18 10.43
N ARG A 78 8.70 24.45 10.77
CA ARG A 78 9.65 25.33 10.09
C ARG A 78 10.75 25.69 11.07
N ASP A 79 11.98 25.38 10.68
CA ASP A 79 13.18 25.73 11.42
C ASP A 79 13.34 27.26 11.39
N GLU A 80 13.31 27.93 12.54
CA GLU A 80 13.29 29.40 12.62
C GLU A 80 14.63 30.03 12.19
N ASP A 81 15.74 29.30 12.36
CA ASP A 81 17.09 29.80 12.05
C ASP A 81 17.44 29.65 10.57
N THR A 82 17.05 28.53 9.95
CA THR A 82 17.37 28.22 8.56
C THR A 82 16.22 28.47 7.59
N GLY A 83 15.01 28.67 8.11
CA GLY A 83 13.77 28.82 7.34
C GLY A 83 13.31 27.55 6.62
N GLN A 84 14.01 26.42 6.80
CA GLN A 84 13.75 25.15 6.11
C GLN A 84 12.52 24.46 6.70
N ILE A 85 11.68 23.91 5.82
CA ILE A 85 10.51 23.12 6.22
C ILE A 85 10.99 21.68 6.49
N LYS A 86 10.76 21.20 7.71
CA LYS A 86 11.05 19.84 8.15
C LYS A 86 9.73 19.11 8.42
N SER A 87 9.69 17.82 8.17
CA SER A 87 8.53 16.99 8.43
C SER A 87 8.95 15.68 9.09
N ASN A 88 8.32 15.34 10.23
CA ASN A 88 8.56 14.11 10.96
C ASN A 88 7.25 13.33 11.13
N GLU A 89 7.32 12.01 11.16
CA GLU A 89 6.14 11.19 11.45
C GLU A 89 5.66 11.48 12.88
N TRP A 90 4.35 11.70 13.05
CA TRP A 90 3.74 12.07 14.33
C TRP A 90 3.95 10.95 15.34
N GLY A 91 4.71 11.23 16.39
CA GLY A 91 5.15 10.25 17.38
C GLY A 91 6.65 9.96 17.32
N GLN A 92 7.36 10.44 16.30
CA GLN A 92 8.81 10.64 16.39
C GLN A 92 9.07 11.97 17.06
N GLU A 93 9.94 11.95 18.06
CA GLU A 93 10.37 13.12 18.81
C GLU A 93 11.02 14.13 17.83
N LEU A 94 10.85 15.43 18.08
CA LEU A 94 11.45 16.43 17.21
C LEU A 94 12.96 16.51 17.53
N PRO A 95 13.86 16.52 16.51
CA PRO A 95 15.29 16.75 16.68
C PRO A 95 15.58 17.93 17.60
N GLY A 96 16.14 17.64 18.79
CA GLY A 96 16.50 18.62 19.81
C GLY A 96 15.42 18.89 20.87
N GLN A 97 14.32 18.13 20.87
CA GLN A 97 13.32 18.19 21.91
C GLN A 97 13.85 17.55 23.20
N THR A 98 13.60 18.21 24.32
CA THR A 98 13.91 17.70 25.66
C THR A 98 12.62 17.38 26.39
N TYR A 99 12.62 16.32 27.19
CA TYR A 99 11.48 15.91 28.00
C TYR A 99 11.88 15.69 29.45
N ILE A 100 10.90 15.78 30.36
CA ILE A 100 11.10 15.51 31.78
C ILE A 100 10.84 14.02 32.01
N GLY A 101 11.87 13.29 32.43
CA GLY A 101 11.78 11.88 32.81
C GLY A 101 10.97 11.68 34.08
N GLU A 102 10.56 10.43 34.33
CA GLU A 102 9.79 10.04 35.53
C GLU A 102 10.55 10.33 36.84
N ASP A 103 11.87 10.41 36.76
CA ASP A 103 12.81 10.79 37.82
C ASP A 103 12.97 12.32 38.01
N GLY A 104 12.25 13.14 37.22
CA GLY A 104 12.35 14.59 37.22
C GLY A 104 13.57 15.15 36.48
N SER A 105 14.37 14.31 35.82
CA SER A 105 15.54 14.74 35.05
C SER A 105 15.16 15.18 33.63
N LEU A 106 15.87 16.17 33.09
CA LEU A 106 15.72 16.58 31.69
C LEU A 106 16.48 15.57 30.80
N LYS A 107 15.81 15.03 29.78
CA LYS A 107 16.39 14.07 28.83
C LYS A 107 16.27 14.56 27.39
N THR A 108 17.25 14.22 26.56
CA THR A 108 17.22 14.43 25.11
C THR A 108 16.38 13.37 24.40
N GLU A 109 16.11 13.58 23.10
CA GLU A 109 15.45 12.60 22.22
C GLU A 109 16.14 11.22 22.20
N ASP A 110 17.45 11.18 22.39
CA ASP A 110 18.22 9.94 22.47
C ASP A 110 18.18 9.29 23.87
N GLY A 111 17.47 9.89 24.82
CA GLY A 111 17.33 9.42 26.20
C GLY A 111 18.48 9.79 27.14
N GLU A 112 19.37 10.71 26.72
CA GLU A 112 20.51 11.16 27.53
C GLU A 112 20.09 12.24 28.52
N THR A 113 20.55 12.16 29.77
CA THR A 113 20.24 13.17 30.78
C THR A 113 21.10 14.43 30.59
N ILE A 114 20.47 15.60 30.62
CA ILE A 114 21.12 16.91 30.49
C ILE A 114 21.01 17.76 31.75
N ASP A 115 21.97 18.65 31.94
CA ASP A 115 21.97 19.66 33.01
C ASP A 115 21.07 20.88 32.67
N GLU A 116 20.92 21.79 33.64
CA GLU A 116 20.15 23.04 33.49
C GLU A 116 20.69 24.00 32.41
N ASN A 117 21.89 23.74 31.90
CA ASN A 117 22.55 24.51 30.85
C ASN A 117 22.55 23.79 29.48
N GLY A 118 21.91 22.61 29.39
CA GLY A 118 21.79 21.83 28.15
C GLY A 118 23.00 20.94 27.83
N ASN A 119 23.93 20.72 28.77
CA ASN A 119 25.05 19.80 28.57
C ASN A 119 24.68 18.37 28.97
N VAL A 120 25.07 17.39 28.15
CA VAL A 120 24.93 15.97 28.46
C VAL A 120 25.75 15.64 29.70
N MET A 121 25.09 15.11 30.74
CA MET A 121 25.79 14.62 31.92
C MET A 121 26.45 13.29 31.57
N GLU A 122 27.78 13.28 31.42
CA GLU A 122 28.53 12.02 31.28
C GLU A 122 28.25 11.13 32.49
N VAL A 123 27.69 9.94 32.24
CA VAL A 123 27.58 8.90 33.27
C VAL A 123 29.00 8.46 33.60
N VAL A 124 29.53 8.97 34.71
CA VAL A 124 30.77 8.44 35.31
C VAL A 124 30.50 6.97 35.62
N LYS A 125 31.19 6.11 34.87
CA LYS A 125 31.07 4.66 34.89
C LYS A 125 31.57 4.05 36.20
#